data_AF-A0A651HG74-F1
#
_entry.id   AF-A0A651HG74-F1
#
_cell.length_a   1.000
_cell.length_b   1.000
_cell.length_c   1.000
_cell.angle_alpha   90.00
_cell.angle_beta   90.00
_cell.angle_gamma   90.00
#
_symmetry.space_group_name_H-M   'P 1'
#
loop_
_entity.id
_entity.type
_entity.pdbx_description
1 polymer ?
#
loop_
_entity_poly.entity_id
_entity_poly.type
_entity_poly.pdbx_seq_one_letter_code
_entity_poly.pdbx_strand_id
1 'polypeptide(L)' 'MASNLTITVDDEALKRARIRALEQGTSVNAILREFLEAYAGTRQDHVDAAERIISLARTSPGRRGAARWTRDELHERDA' A
#
# COMPACT_ATOMS: atom_id res chain seq x y z
N MET A 1 -7.95 -13.14 13.53
CA MET A 1 -9.36 -13.29 13.97
C MET A 1 -10.24 -12.69 12.89
N ALA A 2 -11.38 -13.31 12.57
CA ALA A 2 -12.35 -12.75 11.62
C ALA A 2 -13.43 -12.00 12.40
N SER A 3 -13.67 -10.74 12.04
CA SER A 3 -14.72 -9.89 12.60
C SER A 3 -15.84 -9.73 11.57
N ASN A 4 -17.10 -9.74 12.02
CA ASN A 4 -18.26 -9.53 11.15
C ASN A 4 -18.60 -8.03 11.10
N LEU A 5 -18.83 -7.52 9.90
CA LEU A 5 -19.28 -6.15 9.65
C LEU A 5 -20.66 -6.19 8.98
N THR A 6 -21.63 -5.48 9.56
CA THR A 6 -22.96 -5.28 8.98
C THR A 6 -23.13 -3.82 8.62
N ILE A 7 -23.47 -3.55 7.37
CA ILE A 7 -23.72 -2.20 6.84
C ILE A 7 -25.06 -2.17 6.14
N THR A 8 -25.76 -1.04 6.24
CA THR A 8 -26.95 -0.77 5.43
C THR A 8 -26.52 -0.03 4.17
N VAL A 9 -26.95 -0.53 3.02
CA VAL A 9 -26.68 0.06 1.71
C VAL A 9 -27.96 0.07 0.91
N ASP A 10 -28.03 0.92 -0.11
CA ASP A 10 -29.12 0.91 -1.08
C ASP A 10 -29.24 -0.46 -1.77
N ASP A 11 -30.45 -1.01 -1.82
CA ASP A 11 -30.70 -2.36 -2.33
C ASP A 11 -30.33 -2.49 -3.82
N GLU A 12 -30.59 -1.45 -4.61
CA GLU A 12 -30.29 -1.46 -6.04
C GLU A 12 -28.77 -1.37 -6.27
N ALA A 13 -28.06 -0.58 -5.46
CA ALA A 13 -26.61 -0.57 -5.45
C ALA A 13 -26.02 -1.95 -5.08
N LEU A 14 -26.55 -2.61 -4.06
CA LEU A 14 -26.10 -3.95 -3.66
C LEU A 14 -26.35 -4.99 -4.76
N LYS A 15 -27.51 -4.92 -5.42
CA LYS A 15 -27.86 -5.81 -6.52
C LYS A 15 -26.90 -5.65 -7.70
N ARG A 16 -26.62 -4.41 -8.13
CA ARG A 16 -25.65 -4.14 -9.20
C ARG A 16 -24.24 -4.61 -8.83
N ALA A 17 -23.82 -4.39 -7.58
CA ALA A 17 -22.53 -4.85 -7.09
C ALA A 17 -22.41 -6.38 -7.14
N ARG A 18 -23.48 -7.12 -6.77
CA ARG A 18 -23.52 -8.58 -6.87
C ARG A 18 -23.41 -9.09 -8.30
N ILE A 19 -24.15 -8.49 -9.23
CA ILE A 19 -24.07 -8.86 -10.66
C ILE A 19 -22.65 -8.66 -11.17
N ARG A 20 -22.06 -7.48 -10.92
CA ARG A 20 -20.69 -7.17 -11.33
C ARG A 20 -19.66 -8.11 -10.71
N ALA A 21 -19.82 -8.45 -9.43
CA ALA A 21 -18.93 -9.39 -8.75
C ALA A 21 -19.00 -10.79 -9.40
N LEU A 22 -20.21 -11.27 -9.73
CA LEU A 22 -20.40 -12.54 -10.42
C LEU A 22 -19.77 -12.55 -11.82
N GLU A 23 -19.93 -11.48 -12.59
CA GLU A 23 -19.29 -11.32 -13.91
C GLU A 23 -17.75 -11.40 -13.82
N GLN A 24 -17.18 -10.95 -12.70
CA GLN A 24 -15.74 -10.98 -12.43
C GLN A 24 -15.28 -12.27 -11.73
N GLY A 25 -16.18 -13.24 -11.50
CA GLY A 25 -15.86 -14.47 -10.78
C GLY A 25 -15.48 -14.26 -9.31
N THR A 26 -15.98 -13.19 -8.69
CA THR A 26 -15.71 -12.81 -7.30
C THR A 26 -17.00 -12.61 -6.50
N SER A 27 -16.89 -12.15 -5.25
CA SER A 27 -18.02 -11.81 -4.40
C SER A 27 -17.90 -10.39 -3.84
N VAL A 28 -19.04 -9.79 -3.52
CA VAL A 28 -19.09 -8.48 -2.86
C VAL A 28 -18.30 -8.46 -1.55
N ASN A 29 -18.32 -9.56 -0.79
CA ASN A 29 -17.55 -9.69 0.45
C ASN A 29 -16.03 -9.73 0.20
N ALA A 30 -15.58 -10.36 -0.89
CA ALA A 30 -14.15 -10.37 -1.25
C ALA A 30 -13.68 -8.97 -1.63
N ILE A 31 -14.46 -8.27 -2.46
CA ILE A 31 -14.17 -6.88 -2.84
C ILE A 31 -14.14 -5.96 -1.60
N LEU A 32 -15.12 -6.08 -0.70
CA LEU A 32 -15.17 -5.29 0.54
C LEU A 32 -13.97 -5.57 1.45
N ARG A 33 -13.54 -6.83 1.54
CA ARG A 33 -12.34 -7.21 2.31
C ARG A 33 -11.10 -6.52 1.76
N GLU A 34 -10.84 -6.68 0.47
CA GLU A 34 -9.68 -6.06 -0.20
C GLU A 34 -9.73 -4.53 -0.08
N PHE A 35 -10.91 -3.94 -0.24
CA PHE A 35 -11.09 -2.50 -0.08
C PHE A 35 -10.78 -2.05 1.35
N LEU A 36 -11.24 -2.76 2.37
CA LEU A 36 -10.98 -2.44 3.78
C LEU A 36 -9.50 -2.61 4.13
N GLU A 37 -8.84 -3.65 3.62
CA GLU A 37 -7.40 -3.87 3.78
C GLU A 37 -6.59 -2.76 3.12
N ALA A 38 -6.94 -2.39 1.89
CA ALA A 38 -6.29 -1.28 1.19
C ALA A 38 -6.57 0.07 1.86
N TYR A 39 -7.79 0.28 2.34
CA TYR A 39 -8.17 1.49 3.07
C TYR A 39 -7.40 1.61 4.39
N ALA A 40 -7.19 0.49 5.10
CA ALA A 40 -6.47 0.46 6.37
C ALA A 40 -4.94 0.52 6.21
N GLY A 41 -4.37 -0.07 5.14
CA GLY A 41 -2.91 -0.18 4.96
C GLY A 41 -2.31 0.85 3.99
N THR A 42 -2.92 1.05 2.82
CA THR A 42 -2.21 1.68 1.70
C THR A 42 -2.11 3.19 1.81
N ARG A 43 -3.07 3.88 2.46
CA ARG A 43 -2.98 5.34 2.60
C ARG A 43 -1.95 5.75 3.66
N GLN A 44 -1.88 5.01 4.77
CA GLN A 44 -0.92 5.28 5.83
C GLN A 44 0.50 4.97 5.35
N ASP A 45 0.75 3.79 4.79
CA ASP A 45 2.13 3.36 4.46
C ASP A 45 2.81 4.26 3.42
N HIS A 46 2.05 4.68 2.39
CA HIS A 46 2.57 5.59 1.37
C HIS A 46 2.81 7.00 1.91
N VAL A 47 1.93 7.50 2.78
CA VAL A 47 2.10 8.80 3.43
C VAL A 47 3.31 8.74 4.39
N ASP A 48 3.42 7.70 5.20
CA ASP A 48 4.52 7.49 6.13
C ASP A 48 5.86 7.29 5.42
N ALA A 49 5.88 6.60 4.27
CA ALA A 49 7.07 6.49 3.43
C ALA A 49 7.48 7.86 2.83
N ALA A 50 6.52 8.63 2.33
CA ALA A 50 6.78 9.96 1.79
C ALA A 50 7.27 10.93 2.89
N GLU A 51 6.65 10.91 4.07
CA GLU A 51 7.07 11.71 5.22
C GLU A 51 8.47 11.34 5.70
N ARG A 52 8.83 10.06 5.71
CA ARG A 52 10.19 9.61 6.03
C ARG A 52 11.22 10.16 5.05
N ILE A 53 10.91 10.15 3.74
CA ILE A 53 11.81 10.73 2.71
C ILE A 53 11.95 12.24 2.92
N ILE A 54 10.84 12.96 3.13
CA ILE A 54 10.86 14.41 3.35
C ILE A 54 11.63 14.78 4.63
N SER A 55 11.40 14.03 5.71
CA SER A 55 12.10 14.20 6.98
C SER A 55 13.61 14.01 6.80
N LEU A 56 14.02 12.91 6.16
CA LEU A 56 15.42 12.65 5.85
C LEU A 56 16.05 13.73 4.99
N ALA A 57 15.32 14.24 3.97
CA ALA A 57 15.80 15.32 3.12
C ALA A 57 15.99 16.64 3.88
N ARG A 58 15.13 16.93 4.88
CA ARG A 58 15.25 18.12 5.73
C ARG A 58 16.40 18.04 6.73
N THR A 59 16.66 16.86 7.28
CA THR A 59 17.70 16.68 8.30
C THR A 59 19.07 16.33 7.72
N SER A 60 19.11 15.85 6.47
CA SER A 60 20.35 15.46 5.82
C SER A 60 21.06 16.67 5.19
N PRO A 61 22.38 16.83 5.41
CA PRO A 61 23.18 17.87 4.74
C PRO A 61 23.35 17.61 3.23
N GLY A 62 22.76 16.55 2.67
CA GLY A 62 22.71 16.30 1.23
C GLY A 62 24.09 16.10 0.58
N ARG A 63 25.09 15.66 1.35
CA ARG A 63 26.48 15.59 0.89
C ARG A 63 26.86 14.17 0.53
N ARG A 64 27.28 13.97 -0.72
CA ARG A 64 28.10 12.81 -1.09
C ARG A 64 29.40 12.95 -0.31
N GLY A 65 29.62 12.10 0.69
CA GLY A 65 30.82 12.13 1.55
C GLY A 65 32.12 11.99 0.76
N ALA A 66 33.25 11.81 1.44
CA ALA A 66 34.56 11.66 0.79
C ALA A 66 34.69 10.34 -0.03
N ALA A 67 33.75 9.41 0.15
CA ALA A 67 33.75 8.14 -0.54
C ALA A 67 33.50 8.29 -2.05
N ARG A 68 34.39 7.71 -2.85
CA ARG A 68 34.29 7.58 -4.31
C ARG A 68 34.22 6.10 -4.67
N TRP A 69 33.16 5.43 -4.25
CA TRP A 69 32.99 4.04 -4.66
C TRP A 69 32.64 3.97 -6.14
N THR A 70 33.29 3.06 -6.84
CA THR A 70 32.81 2.60 -8.15
C THR A 70 31.63 1.64 -7.94
N ARG A 71 30.85 1.42 -9.00
CA ARG A 71 29.74 0.46 -8.95
C ARG A 71 30.22 -0.93 -8.57
N ASP A 72 31.40 -1.32 -9.04
CA ASP A 72 31.97 -2.64 -8.84
C ASP A 72 32.42 -2.83 -7.38
N GLU A 73 33.09 -1.82 -6.81
CA GLU A 73 33.47 -1.79 -5.38
C GLU A 73 32.26 -1.88 -4.43
N LEU A 74 31.10 -1.33 -4.81
CA LEU A 74 29.88 -1.38 -3.99
C LEU A 74 29.22 -2.77 -4.00
N HIS A 75 29.47 -3.57 -5.05
CA HIS A 75 28.90 -4.89 -5.22
C HIS A 75 29.88 -6.03 -4.89
N GLU A 76 31.13 -5.68 -4.58
CA GLU A 76 32.11 -6.62 -4.04
C GLU A 76 31.64 -7.06 -2.65
N ARG A 77 31.14 -8.29 -2.57
CA ARG A 77 30.85 -8.96 -1.30
C ARG A 77 32.11 -9.70 -0.93
N ASP A 78 32.76 -9.29 0.14
CA ASP A 78 33.95 -9.95 0.69
C ASP A 78 33.76 -11.48 0.64
N ALA A 79 34.61 -12.15 -0.14
CA ALA A 79 34.66 -13.60 -0.27
C ALA A 79 35.49 -14.22 0.86
#